data_AF-A0A948WXP9-F1
#
_entry.id   AF-A0A948WXP9-F1
#
_cell.length_a   1.000
_cell.length_b   1.000
_cell.length_c   1.000
_cell.angle_alpha   90.00
_cell.angle_beta   90.00
_cell.angle_gamma   90.00
#
_symmetry.space_group_name_H-M   'P 1'
#
loop_
_entity.id
_entity.type
_entity.pdbx_description
1 polymer ?
#
loop_
_entity_poly.entity_id
_entity_poly.type
_entity_poly.pdbx_seq_one_letter_code
_entity_poly.pdbx_strand_id
1 'polypeptide(L)'
;MENQAQLHDVRYSVGARWRLALILERLRDSGYVLSFELYNAANFGAAQIRERVVIIGKRRDSNSTCKVPYLTPTHDEQGRFGLPQWRTFADAVATIPTTESEQHFLPIPPQRLRFYELLKPGQYWKDLPPELWSEAMGKSST
;
A
#
# COMPACT_ATOMS: atom_id res chain seq x y z
N MET A 1 28.45 -8.50 46.02
CA MET A 1 28.76 -8.67 44.59
C MET A 1 27.68 -9.59 44.01
N GLU A 2 26.42 -9.18 43.92
CA GLU A 2 25.92 -8.12 43.02
C GLU A 2 26.53 -8.34 41.63
N ASN A 3 25.81 -8.92 40.67
CA ASN A 3 24.73 -8.22 40.00
C ASN A 3 23.68 -9.19 39.42
N GLN A 4 22.48 -9.16 40.00
CA GLN A 4 21.24 -9.56 39.33
C GLN A 4 20.91 -8.52 38.25
N ALA A 5 21.41 -8.67 37.04
CA ALA A 5 20.89 -7.91 35.90
C ALA A 5 19.67 -8.65 35.35
N GLN A 6 18.55 -8.38 36.03
CA GLN A 6 17.17 -8.49 35.57
C GLN A 6 17.04 -8.57 34.04
N LEU A 7 16.71 -9.76 33.53
CA LEU A 7 15.95 -9.87 32.28
C LEU A 7 14.56 -9.35 32.60
N HIS A 8 14.43 -8.03 32.55
CA HIS A 8 13.15 -7.35 32.66
C HIS A 8 12.27 -7.89 31.56
N ASP A 9 11.30 -8.68 31.99
CA ASP A 9 10.09 -9.04 31.28
C ASP A 9 9.33 -7.74 31.00
N VAL A 10 9.79 -6.99 29.98
CA VAL A 10 9.15 -5.74 29.59
C VAL A 10 7.89 -6.14 28.85
N ARG A 11 6.78 -6.13 29.61
CA ARG A 11 5.43 -6.17 29.07
C ARG A 11 5.18 -4.93 28.23
N TYR A 12 5.64 -4.94 26.98
CA TYR A 12 5.33 -3.92 25.99
C TYR A 12 3.88 -4.13 25.52
N SER A 13 3.01 -3.15 25.77
CA SER A 13 1.60 -3.16 25.36
C SER A 13 1.46 -3.29 23.83
N VAL A 14 0.72 -4.31 23.40
CA VAL A 14 0.81 -4.96 22.09
C VAL A 14 -0.11 -4.29 21.05
N GLY A 15 0.39 -3.23 20.40
CA GLY A 15 -0.16 -2.69 19.14
C GLY A 15 0.93 -2.68 18.07
N ALA A 16 0.60 -3.03 16.82
CA ALA A 16 1.42 -3.30 15.61
C ALA A 16 2.90 -2.83 15.52
N ARG A 17 3.28 -1.73 16.20
CA ARG A 17 4.65 -1.21 16.31
C ARG A 17 5.66 -2.25 16.82
N TRP A 18 5.26 -3.10 17.77
CA TRP A 18 6.19 -4.10 18.34
C TRP A 18 6.63 -5.16 17.33
N ARG A 19 5.77 -5.49 16.36
CA ARG A 19 6.06 -6.54 15.37
C ARG A 19 7.16 -6.10 14.41
N LEU A 20 7.08 -4.86 13.94
CA LEU A 20 8.12 -4.30 13.07
C LEU A 20 9.45 -4.17 13.82
N ALA A 21 9.43 -3.66 15.06
CA ALA A 21 10.63 -3.55 15.88
C ALA A 21 11.30 -4.92 16.09
N LEU A 22 10.51 -5.94 16.43
CA LEU A 22 10.98 -7.31 16.60
C LEU A 22 11.61 -7.87 15.32
N ILE A 23 10.99 -7.67 14.16
CA ILE A 23 11.54 -8.11 12.86
C ILE A 23 12.88 -7.44 12.59
N LEU A 24 12.96 -6.12 12.80
CA LEU A 24 14.19 -5.36 12.55
C LEU A 24 15.33 -5.76 13.50
N GLU A 25 15.02 -6.02 14.77
CA GLU A 25 15.99 -6.50 15.76
C GLU A 25 16.54 -7.87 15.37
N ARG A 26 15.66 -8.84 15.08
CA ARG A 26 16.07 -10.20 14.67
C ARG A 26 16.94 -10.22 13.42
N LEU A 27 16.63 -9.36 12.44
CA LEU A 27 17.44 -9.23 11.23
C LEU A 27 18.81 -8.61 11.54
N ARG A 28 18.90 -7.63 12.44
CA ARG A 28 20.17 -7.03 12.86
C ARG A 28 21.04 -8.02 13.64
N ASP A 29 20.45 -8.78 14.54
CA ASP A 29 21.14 -9.81 15.33
C ASP A 29 21.68 -10.94 14.43
N SER A 30 20.99 -11.21 13.32
CA SER A 30 21.43 -12.14 12.28
C SER A 30 22.57 -11.58 11.41
N GLY A 31 23.08 -10.37 11.72
CA GLY A 31 24.21 -9.75 11.04
C GLY A 31 23.84 -8.90 9.82
N TYR A 32 22.59 -8.50 9.63
CA TYR A 32 22.19 -7.61 8.54
C TYR A 32 22.28 -6.13 8.92
N VAL A 33 22.70 -5.32 7.96
CA VAL A 33 22.55 -3.87 7.98
C VAL A 33 21.28 -3.53 7.20
N LEU A 34 20.37 -2.78 7.83
CA LEU A 34 19.02 -2.53 7.32
C LEU A 34 18.78 -1.06 6.98
N SER A 35 18.06 -0.81 5.89
CA SER A 35 17.28 0.40 5.63
C SER A 35 15.80 0.03 5.58
N PHE A 36 14.94 0.87 6.15
CA PHE A 36 13.49 0.72 6.03
C PHE A 36 12.86 2.10 5.84
N GLU A 37 11.83 2.17 5.00
CA GLU A 37 11.09 3.41 4.71
C GLU A 37 9.67 3.08 4.23
N LEU A 38 8.77 4.07 4.32
CA LEU A 38 7.43 4.00 3.74
C LEU A 38 7.46 4.52 2.30
N TYR A 39 7.14 3.66 1.34
CA TYR A 39 7.10 4.02 -0.08
C TYR A 39 5.67 4.04 -0.61
N ASN A 40 5.31 5.10 -1.32
CA ASN A 40 4.08 5.16 -2.10
C ASN A 40 4.37 4.71 -3.54
N ALA A 41 3.63 3.71 -4.04
CA ALA A 41 3.76 3.22 -5.41
C ALA A 41 3.56 4.33 -6.47
N ALA A 42 2.75 5.36 -6.16
CA ALA A 42 2.54 6.50 -7.05
C ALA A 42 3.84 7.26 -7.37
N ASN A 43 4.76 7.35 -6.40
CA ASN A 43 6.07 7.99 -6.59
C ASN A 43 7.00 7.21 -7.53
N PHE A 44 6.62 5.99 -7.91
CA PHE A 44 7.39 5.11 -8.80
C PHE A 44 6.67 4.87 -10.13
N GLY A 45 5.63 5.65 -10.45
CA GLY A 45 4.94 5.61 -11.74
C GLY A 45 3.73 4.69 -11.82
N ALA A 46 3.28 4.11 -10.70
CA ALA A 46 2.00 3.42 -10.65
C ALA A 46 0.85 4.43 -10.57
N ALA A 47 -0.23 4.24 -11.33
CA ALA A 47 -1.45 5.04 -11.21
C ALA A 47 -2.30 4.64 -9.99
N GLN A 48 -1.65 4.50 -8.82
CA GLN A 48 -2.28 4.02 -7.60
C GLN A 48 -1.57 4.57 -6.36
N ILE A 49 -2.32 5.19 -5.45
CA ILE A 49 -1.84 5.53 -4.10
C ILE A 49 -1.84 4.26 -3.26
N ARG A 50 -0.64 3.75 -2.96
CA ARG A 50 -0.45 2.51 -2.20
C ARG A 50 0.85 2.58 -1.42
N GLU A 51 0.73 2.82 -0.12
CA GLU A 51 1.88 2.89 0.77
C GLU A 51 2.30 1.50 1.25
N ARG A 52 3.60 1.21 1.21
CA ARG A 52 4.17 -0.04 1.69
C ARG A 52 5.45 0.23 2.45
N VAL A 53 5.61 -0.44 3.59
CA VAL A 53 6.88 -0.49 4.30
C VAL A 53 7.79 -1.45 3.54
N VAL A 54 8.93 -0.96 3.06
CA VAL A 54 9.94 -1.79 2.39
C VAL A 54 11.17 -1.82 3.29
N ILE A 55 11.64 -3.04 3.59
CA ILE A 55 12.84 -3.29 4.39
C ILE A 55 13.88 -3.89 3.46
N ILE A 56 15.02 -3.23 3.33
CA ILE A 56 16.14 -3.70 2.52
C ILE A 56 17.29 -4.03 3.47
N GLY A 57 17.75 -5.28 3.43
CA GLY A 57 18.84 -5.76 4.27
C GLY A 57 20.01 -6.27 3.46
N LYS A 58 21.22 -5.81 3.79
CA LYS A 58 22.49 -6.37 3.28
C LYS A 58 23.20 -7.10 4.42
N ARG A 59 23.68 -8.32 4.18
CA ARG A 59 24.51 -9.04 5.16
C ARG A 59 25.83 -8.29 5.35
N ARG A 60 26.23 -8.07 6.61
CA ARG A 60 27.49 -7.40 6.93
C ARG A 60 28.66 -8.24 6.41
N ASP A 61 29.51 -7.64 5.58
CA ASP A 61 30.79 -8.18 5.15
C ASP A 61 31.93 -7.39 5.84
N SER A 62 33.17 -7.88 5.75
CA SER A 62 34.33 -7.25 6.41
C SER A 62 34.66 -5.86 5.85
N ASN A 63 34.15 -5.50 4.68
CA ASN A 63 34.58 -4.34 3.91
C ASN A 63 33.50 -3.25 3.79
N SER A 64 32.28 -3.48 4.28
CA SER A 64 31.17 -2.54 4.12
C SER A 64 30.08 -2.73 5.19
N THR A 65 30.03 -1.78 6.11
CA THR A 65 28.97 -1.62 7.13
C THR A 65 27.86 -0.66 6.70
N CYS A 66 27.90 -0.16 5.46
CA CYS A 66 26.99 0.87 4.97
C CYS A 66 25.58 0.31 4.75
N LYS A 67 24.57 1.14 5.04
CA LYS A 67 23.16 0.84 4.71
C LYS A 67 22.96 0.88 3.21
N VAL A 68 22.03 0.06 2.72
CA VAL A 68 21.57 0.15 1.32
C VAL A 68 20.86 1.50 1.15
N PRO A 69 21.17 2.28 0.09
CA PRO A 69 20.51 3.54 -0.16
C PRO A 69 19.01 3.37 -0.32
N TYR A 70 18.28 4.42 0.03
CA TYR A 70 16.84 4.49 -0.18
C TYR A 70 16.51 4.58 -1.67
N LEU A 71 15.34 4.07 -2.04
CA LEU A 71 14.82 4.24 -3.39
C LEU A 71 14.52 5.71 -3.66
N THR A 72 15.01 6.21 -4.79
CA THR A 72 14.73 7.56 -5.25
C THR A 72 13.41 7.57 -6.02
N PRO A 73 12.44 8.45 -5.67
CA PRO A 73 11.19 8.56 -6.40
C PRO A 73 11.44 8.99 -7.85
N THR A 74 10.64 8.47 -8.77
CA THR A 74 10.68 8.84 -10.20
C THR A 74 9.54 9.76 -10.60
N HIS A 75 8.50 9.89 -9.77
CA HIS A 75 7.34 10.75 -9.97
C HIS A 75 7.01 11.48 -8.66
N ASP A 76 6.36 12.63 -8.76
CA ASP A 76 5.86 13.41 -7.62
C ASP A 76 4.40 13.80 -7.84
N GLU A 77 3.62 13.98 -6.77
CA GLU A 77 2.20 14.33 -6.88
C GLU A 77 1.97 15.63 -7.66
N GLN A 78 2.84 16.61 -7.45
CA GLN A 78 2.72 17.96 -8.01
C GLN A 78 3.76 18.21 -9.12
N GLY A 79 4.57 17.20 -9.46
CA GLY A 79 5.66 17.33 -10.44
C GLY A 79 6.81 18.21 -9.95
N ARG A 80 7.03 18.25 -8.63
CA ARG A 80 8.13 19.01 -8.03
C ARG A 80 9.49 18.38 -8.36
N PHE A 81 10.56 19.13 -8.13
CA PHE A 81 11.95 18.65 -8.30
C PHE A 81 12.32 18.20 -9.72
N GLY A 82 11.57 18.66 -10.74
CA GLY A 82 11.77 18.25 -12.13
C GLY A 82 11.30 16.84 -12.44
N LEU A 83 10.52 16.22 -11.54
CA LEU A 83 9.94 14.90 -11.75
C LEU A 83 8.60 15.01 -12.48
N PRO A 84 8.22 14.02 -13.30
CA PRO A 84 6.87 13.93 -13.85
C PRO A 84 5.82 13.82 -12.75
N GLN A 85 4.62 14.32 -13.03
CA GLN A 85 3.46 14.16 -12.16
C GLN A 85 3.04 12.69 -12.06
N TRP A 86 2.36 12.33 -10.97
CA TRP A 86 1.77 11.00 -10.83
C TRP A 86 0.89 10.64 -12.02
N ARG A 87 0.98 9.36 -12.43
CA ARG A 87 0.12 8.84 -13.50
C ARG A 87 -1.33 8.76 -13.03
N THR A 88 -2.22 9.08 -13.95
CA THR A 88 -3.66 9.04 -13.73
C THR A 88 -4.24 7.67 -14.11
N PHE A 89 -5.49 7.41 -13.70
CA PHE A 89 -6.23 6.24 -14.18
C PHE A 89 -6.35 6.25 -15.71
N ALA A 90 -6.55 7.43 -16.32
CA ALA A 90 -6.63 7.57 -17.77
C ALA A 90 -5.36 7.05 -18.45
N ASP A 91 -4.18 7.39 -17.93
CA ASP A 91 -2.90 6.90 -18.47
C ASP A 91 -2.77 5.37 -18.39
N ALA A 92 -3.33 4.77 -17.33
CA ALA A 92 -3.27 3.33 -17.14
C ALA A 92 -4.21 2.55 -18.07
N VAL A 93 -5.36 3.13 -18.44
CA VAL A 93 -6.36 2.46 -19.29
C VAL A 93 -6.30 2.86 -20.76
N ALA A 94 -5.57 3.92 -21.11
CA ALA A 94 -5.45 4.41 -22.49
C ALA A 94 -4.91 3.36 -23.48
N THR A 95 -4.17 2.36 -22.98
CA THR A 95 -3.60 1.27 -23.79
C THR A 95 -4.53 0.07 -23.95
N ILE A 96 -5.66 0.04 -23.25
CA ILE A 96 -6.62 -1.07 -23.33
C ILE A 96 -7.39 -0.93 -24.66
N PRO A 97 -7.33 -1.93 -25.56
CA PRO A 97 -8.04 -1.88 -26.83
C PRO A 97 -9.55 -1.81 -26.61
N THR A 98 -10.22 -0.94 -27.37
CA THR A 98 -11.68 -0.76 -27.37
C THR A 98 -12.41 -1.76 -28.26
N THR A 99 -11.67 -2.53 -29.07
CA THR A 99 -12.20 -3.61 -29.90
C THR A 99 -12.49 -4.86 -29.07
N GLU A 100 -13.43 -5.68 -29.55
CA GLU A 100 -13.78 -7.01 -29.01
C GLU A 100 -12.61 -8.00 -29.10
N SER A 101 -11.53 -7.69 -28.38
CA SER A 101 -10.53 -8.67 -28.00
C SER A 101 -11.04 -9.43 -26.78
N GLU A 102 -10.68 -10.70 -26.65
CA GLU A 102 -11.02 -11.48 -25.45
C GLU A 102 -10.38 -10.82 -24.23
N GLN A 103 -11.20 -10.10 -23.46
CA GLN A 103 -10.80 -9.49 -22.21
C GLN A 103 -11.09 -10.44 -21.06
N HIS A 104 -10.14 -10.58 -20.14
CA HIS A 104 -10.38 -11.27 -18.89
C HIS A 104 -11.11 -10.32 -17.93
N PHE A 105 -12.39 -10.60 -17.66
CA PHE A 105 -13.18 -9.84 -16.71
C PHE A 105 -14.03 -10.76 -15.82
N LEU A 106 -14.43 -10.23 -14.67
CA LEU A 106 -15.45 -10.85 -13.84
C LEU A 106 -16.80 -10.24 -14.21
N PRO A 107 -17.81 -11.05 -14.58
CA PRO A 107 -19.12 -10.52 -14.93
C PRO A 107 -19.74 -9.85 -13.70
N ILE A 108 -20.23 -8.62 -13.89
CA ILE A 108 -20.95 -7.91 -12.86
C ILE A 108 -22.30 -8.60 -12.64
N PRO A 109 -22.68 -8.96 -11.40
CA PRO A 109 -23.97 -9.56 -11.12
C PRO A 109 -25.12 -8.64 -11.60
N PRO A 110 -26.17 -9.18 -12.24
CA PRO A 110 -27.24 -8.37 -12.83
C PRO A 110 -27.98 -7.51 -11.80
N GLN A 111 -28.08 -7.99 -10.55
CA GLN A 111 -28.66 -7.22 -9.44
C GLN A 111 -27.91 -5.92 -9.14
N ARG A 112 -26.60 -5.84 -9.47
CA ARG A 112 -25.78 -4.64 -9.25
C ARG A 112 -25.78 -3.69 -10.44
N LEU A 113 -26.08 -4.16 -11.65
CA LEU A 113 -26.08 -3.31 -12.86
C LEU A 113 -27.02 -2.11 -12.71
N ARG A 114 -28.23 -2.32 -12.19
CA ARG A 114 -29.22 -1.26 -11.94
C ARG A 114 -28.72 -0.14 -11.01
N PHE A 115 -27.76 -0.42 -10.12
CA PHE A 115 -27.17 0.62 -9.27
C PHE A 115 -26.13 1.45 -10.03
N TYR A 116 -25.32 0.81 -10.87
CA TYR A 116 -24.31 1.49 -11.66
C TYR A 116 -24.92 2.42 -12.73
N GLU A 117 -26.07 2.05 -13.30
CA GLU A 117 -26.80 2.86 -14.27
C GLU A 117 -27.32 4.19 -13.68
N LEU A 118 -27.55 4.25 -12.37
CA LEU A 118 -28.05 5.44 -11.68
C LEU A 118 -26.94 6.40 -11.25
N LEU A 119 -25.68 5.97 -11.26
CA LEU A 119 -24.55 6.74 -10.75
C LEU A 119 -23.80 7.47 -11.86
N LYS A 120 -23.48 8.74 -11.60
CA LYS A 120 -22.60 9.57 -12.41
C LYS A 120 -21.14 9.39 -11.96
N PRO A 121 -20.15 9.78 -12.80
CA PRO A 121 -18.75 9.79 -12.40
C PRO A 121 -18.54 10.52 -11.07
N GLY A 122 -17.82 9.87 -10.14
CA GLY A 122 -17.54 10.40 -8.79
C GLY A 122 -18.63 10.14 -7.75
N GLN A 123 -19.79 9.61 -8.15
CA GLN A 123 -20.85 9.23 -7.22
C GLN A 123 -20.64 7.82 -6.65
N TYR A 124 -21.24 7.58 -5.49
CA TYR A 124 -21.20 6.30 -4.78
C TYR A 124 -22.57 5.98 -4.16
N TRP A 125 -22.64 4.93 -3.33
CA TRP A 125 -23.91 4.40 -2.83
C TRP A 125 -24.83 5.41 -2.12
N LYS A 126 -24.29 6.51 -1.56
CA LYS A 126 -25.09 7.56 -0.90
C LYS A 126 -25.82 8.48 -1.88
N ASP A 127 -25.36 8.53 -3.13
CA ASP A 127 -26.00 9.32 -4.19
C ASP A 127 -27.15 8.56 -4.85
N LEU A 128 -27.35 7.29 -4.50
CA LEU A 128 -28.52 6.52 -4.90
C LEU A 128 -29.78 7.04 -4.18
N PRO A 129 -30.97 6.82 -4.75
CA PRO A 129 -32.23 7.02 -4.05
C PRO A 129 -32.21 6.34 -2.65
N PRO A 130 -32.65 7.02 -1.58
CA PRO A 130 -32.57 6.49 -0.21
C PRO A 130 -33.20 5.12 -0.01
N GLU A 131 -34.23 4.81 -0.80
CA GLU A 131 -34.95 3.54 -0.81
C GLU A 131 -34.02 2.36 -1.17
N LEU A 132 -32.95 2.63 -1.92
CA LEU A 132 -32.02 1.62 -2.44
C LEU A 132 -30.77 1.44 -1.57
N TRP A 133 -30.52 2.28 -0.55
CA TRP A 133 -29.30 2.23 0.25
C TRP A 133 -29.11 0.89 0.96
N SER A 134 -30.19 0.37 1.56
CA SER A 134 -30.16 -0.92 2.28
C SER A 134 -29.80 -2.08 1.36
N GLU A 135 -30.29 -2.05 0.12
CA GLU A 135 -30.01 -3.10 -0.86
C GLU A 135 -28.62 -2.96 -1.47
N ALA A 136 -28.16 -1.72 -1.70
CA ALA A 136 -26.85 -1.41 -2.23
C ALA A 136 -25.71 -1.77 -1.26
N MET A 137 -25.89 -1.57 0.05
CA MET A 137 -24.90 -1.93 1.08
C MET A 137 -24.85 -3.45 1.34
N GLY A 138 -25.91 -4.19 0.99
CA GLY A 138 -25.99 -5.62 1.22
C GLY A 138 -26.03 -6.01 2.71
N LYS A 139 -25.84 -7.30 2.99
CA LYS A 139 -26.02 -7.90 4.33
C LYS A 139 -24.96 -7.52 5.37
N SER A 140 -24.08 -6.54 5.14
CA SER A 140 -23.04 -6.16 6.11
C SER A 140 -23.50 -5.11 7.14
N SER A 141 -24.79 -4.77 7.16
CA SER A 141 -25.33 -3.66 7.96
C SER A 141 -26.27 -4.14 9.09
N THR A 142 -26.24 -5.42 9.45
CA THR A 142 -27.00 -6.00 10.57
C THR A 142 -26.06 -6.69 11.55
#